data_AF-A0A2N1USQ8-F1
#
_entry.id   AF-A0A2N1USQ8-F1
#
_cell.length_a   1.000
_cell.length_b   1.000
_cell.length_c   1.000
_cell.angle_alpha   90.00
_cell.angle_beta   90.00
_cell.angle_gamma   90.00
#
_symmetry.space_group_name_H-M   'P 1'
#
loop_
_entity.id
_entity.type
_entity.pdbx_description
1 polymer ?
#
loop_
_entity_poly.entity_id
_entity_poly.type
_entity_poly.pdbx_seq_one_letter_code
_entity_poly.pdbx_strand_id
1 'polypeptide(L)'
;ERQYQRHKIQEESLYYEHQKLSGKLPLIGVNTFLSSDGSPTILPSEVIRATEAEKEYAISSLRAFQQRNQADAPAALRQLQQTAIENGNLFTQLLETAKVCSLGQMSAALYEVGGQYRRNM
;
A
#
# COMPACT_ATOMS: atom_id res chain seq x y z
N GLU A 1 -3.46 2.62 22.68
CA GLU A 1 -2.05 2.45 22.26
C GLU A 1 -1.35 3.80 22.28
N ARG A 2 -0.16 3.93 22.89
CA ARG A 2 0.48 5.23 23.22
C ARG A 2 1.26 5.90 22.07
N GLN A 3 1.19 5.38 20.83
CA GLN A 3 1.94 5.88 19.65
C GLN A 3 3.47 6.02 19.87
N TYR A 4 4.04 5.35 20.87
CA TYR A 4 5.44 5.53 21.29
C TYR A 4 6.42 5.19 20.16
N GLN A 5 6.19 4.07 19.47
CA GLN A 5 7.06 3.61 18.39
C GLN A 5 7.07 4.62 17.23
N ARG A 6 5.91 5.15 16.85
CA ARG A 6 5.80 6.16 15.79
C ARG A 6 6.52 7.46 16.17
N HIS A 7 6.35 7.93 17.41
CA HIS A 7 7.06 9.11 17.90
C HIS A 7 8.57 8.87 17.92
N LYS A 8 9.04 7.72 18.43
CA LYS A 8 10.47 7.42 18.49
C LYS A 8 11.10 7.36 17.09
N ILE A 9 10.42 6.75 16.11
CA ILE A 9 10.89 6.76 14.71
C ILE A 9 10.97 8.19 14.17
N GLN A 10 9.99 9.02 14.48
CA GLN A 10 9.99 10.42 14.04
C GLN A 10 11.11 11.24 14.70
N GLU A 11 11.34 11.07 16.00
CA GLU A 11 12.43 11.71 16.74
C GLU A 11 13.80 11.32 16.16
N GLU A 12 14.04 10.03 15.94
CA GLU A 12 15.31 9.55 15.37
C GLU A 12 15.49 10.02 13.93
N SER A 13 14.41 10.09 13.14
CA SER A 13 14.42 10.66 11.78
C SER A 13 14.80 12.14 11.80
N LEU A 14 14.21 12.92 12.70
CA LEU A 14 14.54 14.34 12.87
C LEU A 14 15.99 14.53 13.36
N TYR A 15 16.45 13.68 14.28
CA TYR A 15 17.84 13.70 14.75
C TYR A 15 18.82 13.42 13.61
N TYR A 16 18.56 12.40 12.80
CA TYR A 16 19.35 12.09 11.60
C TYR A 16 19.39 13.28 10.63
N GLU A 17 18.24 13.85 10.28
CA GLU A 17 18.16 15.00 9.37
C GLU A 17 18.89 16.22 9.93
N HIS A 18 18.78 16.50 11.24
CA HIS A 18 19.55 17.56 11.88
C HIS A 18 21.07 17.31 11.78
N GLN A 19 21.55 16.09 12.03
CA GLN A 19 22.97 15.78 11.91
C GLN A 19 23.47 15.87 10.47
N LYS A 20 22.65 15.47 9.49
CA LYS A 20 22.91 15.63 8.07
C LYS A 20 22.99 17.11 7.67
N LEU A 21 22.03 17.93 8.08
CA LEU A 21 21.99 19.36 7.73
C LEU A 21 23.09 20.16 8.43
N SER A 22 23.40 19.84 9.69
CA SER A 22 24.48 20.49 10.46
C SER A 22 25.89 20.07 10.05
N GLY A 23 26.05 19.04 9.21
CA GLY A 23 27.34 18.50 8.81
C GLY A 23 28.02 17.62 9.87
N LYS A 24 27.40 17.45 11.05
CA LYS A 24 27.91 16.57 12.12
C LYS A 24 27.99 15.11 11.67
N LEU A 25 27.06 14.69 10.82
CA LEU A 25 27.14 13.41 10.10
C LEU A 25 27.72 13.68 8.70
N PRO A 26 28.98 13.30 8.42
CA PRO A 26 29.58 13.53 7.11
C PRO A 26 28.95 12.61 6.06
N LEU A 27 28.35 13.21 5.03
CA LEU A 27 27.77 12.55 3.86
C LEU A 27 28.47 13.07 2.59
N ILE A 28 29.27 12.20 1.99
CA ILE A 28 30.07 12.49 0.78
C ILE A 28 29.13 12.86 -0.38
N GLY A 29 29.40 13.99 -1.04
CA GLY A 29 28.61 14.46 -2.17
C GLY A 29 27.26 15.08 -1.79
N VAL A 30 26.96 15.22 -0.49
CA VAL A 30 25.72 15.83 0.03
C VAL A 30 26.03 17.04 0.90
N ASN A 31 26.82 16.89 1.97
CA ASN A 31 27.17 18.00 2.87
C ASN A 31 28.70 18.18 3.05
N THR A 32 29.50 17.24 2.56
CA THR A 32 30.96 17.31 2.57
C THR A 32 31.52 16.67 1.29
N PHE A 33 32.77 17.00 0.95
CA PHE A 33 33.42 16.60 -0.31
C PHE A 33 32.55 16.93 -1.55
N LEU A 34 32.05 18.15 -1.61
CA LEU A 34 31.27 18.66 -2.74
C LEU A 34 32.20 19.04 -3.90
N SER A 35 31.78 18.73 -5.13
CA SER A 35 32.46 19.22 -6.34
C SER A 35 32.30 20.73 -6.47
N SER A 36 33.31 21.42 -7.02
CA SER A 36 33.28 22.86 -7.31
C SER A 36 32.17 23.26 -8.29
N ASP A 37 31.77 22.32 -9.16
CA ASP A 37 30.76 22.53 -10.19
C ASP A 37 29.34 22.17 -9.68
N GLY A 38 29.22 21.84 -8.40
CA GLY A 38 28.03 21.24 -7.81
C GLY A 38 27.94 19.74 -8.10
N SER A 39 26.90 19.09 -7.56
CA SER A 39 26.58 17.68 -7.84
C SER A 39 25.31 17.65 -8.71
N PRO A 40 25.42 17.81 -10.03
CA PRO A 40 24.24 17.81 -10.90
C PRO A 40 23.55 16.45 -10.81
N THR A 41 22.26 16.47 -10.49
CA THR A 41 21.46 15.24 -10.51
C THR A 41 21.42 14.73 -11.95
N ILE A 42 22.04 13.57 -12.18
CA ILE A 42 21.93 12.87 -13.44
C ILE A 42 20.48 12.41 -13.55
N LEU A 43 19.68 13.13 -14.33
CA LEU A 43 18.34 12.68 -14.65
C LEU A 43 18.47 11.41 -15.49
N PRO A 44 17.97 10.27 -15.00
CA PRO A 44 18.01 9.05 -15.79
C PRO A 44 17.25 9.28 -17.09
N SER A 45 17.82 8.82 -18.21
CA SER A 45 17.24 8.97 -19.54
C SER A 45 15.86 8.31 -19.65
N GLU A 46 15.60 7.29 -18.82
CA GLU A 46 14.34 6.56 -18.77
C GLU A 46 13.87 6.36 -17.34
N VAL A 47 12.56 6.51 -17.13
CA VAL A 47 11.88 6.16 -15.88
C VAL A 47 10.89 5.06 -16.19
N ILE A 48 11.06 3.91 -15.55
CA ILE A 48 10.15 2.78 -15.71
C ILE A 48 8.81 3.17 -15.05
N ARG A 49 7.76 3.26 -15.87
CA ARG A 49 6.38 3.53 -15.46
C ARG A 49 5.44 2.58 -16.19
N ALA A 50 4.29 2.30 -15.59
CA ALA A 50 3.24 1.57 -16.27
C ALA A 50 2.79 2.34 -17.51
N THR A 51 2.77 1.65 -18.64
CA THR A 51 2.23 2.12 -19.91
C THR A 51 0.71 2.20 -19.85
N GLU A 52 0.11 2.96 -20.77
CA GLU A 52 -1.34 3.06 -20.83
C GLU A 52 -2.01 1.72 -21.20
N ALA A 53 -1.37 0.95 -22.08
CA ALA A 53 -1.83 -0.38 -22.47
C ALA A 53 -1.91 -1.34 -21.27
N GLU A 54 -0.93 -1.31 -20.36
CA GLU A 54 -0.93 -2.14 -19.16
C GLU A 54 -2.07 -1.77 -18.19
N LYS A 55 -2.40 -0.48 -18.07
CA LYS A 55 -3.53 -0.03 -17.25
C LYS A 55 -4.86 -0.47 -17.83
N GLU A 56 -5.06 -0.27 -19.13
CA GLU A 56 -6.28 -0.70 -19.82
C GLU A 56 -6.45 -2.23 -19.80
N TYR A 57 -5.34 -2.96 -19.90
CA TYR A 57 -5.34 -4.42 -19.70
C TYR A 57 -5.81 -4.80 -18.29
N ALA A 58 -5.32 -4.12 -17.25
CA ALA A 58 -5.76 -4.39 -15.88
C ALA A 58 -7.25 -4.10 -15.67
N ILE A 59 -7.76 -3.00 -16.23
CA ILE A 59 -9.18 -2.60 -16.13
C ILE A 59 -10.08 -3.60 -16.87
N SER A 60 -9.73 -3.95 -18.11
CA SER A 60 -10.50 -4.90 -18.91
C SER A 60 -10.51 -6.30 -18.30
N SER A 61 -9.36 -6.77 -17.80
CA SER A 61 -9.24 -8.05 -17.09
C SER A 61 -10.11 -8.09 -15.84
N LEU A 62 -10.12 -7.01 -15.05
CA LEU A 62 -10.98 -6.89 -13.87
C LEU A 62 -12.47 -6.98 -14.23
N ARG A 63 -12.90 -6.21 -15.24
CA ARG A 63 -14.30 -6.21 -15.70
C ARG A 63 -14.73 -7.59 -16.20
N ALA A 64 -13.88 -8.25 -17.00
CA ALA A 64 -14.14 -9.60 -17.49
C ALA A 64 -14.25 -10.63 -16.35
N PHE A 65 -13.36 -10.55 -15.35
CA PHE A 65 -13.42 -11.38 -14.15
C PHE A 65 -14.72 -11.17 -13.36
N GLN A 66 -15.13 -9.92 -13.16
CA GLN A 66 -16.35 -9.59 -12.44
C GLN A 66 -17.60 -10.05 -13.19
N GLN A 67 -17.64 -9.86 -14.52
CA GLN A 67 -18.76 -10.30 -15.35
C GLN A 67 -18.91 -11.82 -15.33
N ARG A 68 -17.81 -12.56 -15.47
CA ARG A 68 -17.82 -14.03 -15.43
C ARG A 68 -18.37 -14.58 -14.12
N ASN A 69 -18.09 -13.91 -13.00
CA ASN A 69 -18.43 -14.37 -11.66
C ASN A 69 -19.65 -13.65 -11.05
N GLN A 70 -20.43 -12.93 -11.86
CA GLN A 70 -21.51 -12.06 -11.37
C GLN A 70 -22.59 -12.81 -10.57
N ALA A 71 -22.85 -14.07 -10.92
CA ALA A 71 -23.84 -14.91 -10.25
C ALA A 71 -23.38 -15.35 -8.84
N ASP A 72 -22.10 -15.74 -8.71
CA ASP A 72 -21.57 -16.36 -7.49
C ASP A 72 -21.02 -15.33 -6.49
N ALA A 73 -20.52 -14.19 -6.98
CA ALA A 73 -19.88 -13.18 -6.16
C ALA A 73 -20.74 -12.68 -4.99
N PRO A 74 -22.05 -12.36 -5.16
CA PRO A 74 -22.87 -11.88 -4.04
C PRO A 74 -22.99 -12.88 -2.88
N ALA A 75 -23.07 -14.19 -3.19
CA ALA A 75 -23.15 -15.22 -2.17
C ALA A 75 -21.81 -15.38 -1.43
N ALA A 76 -20.70 -15.40 -2.17
CA ALA A 76 -19.36 -15.53 -1.60
C ALA A 76 -18.96 -14.33 -0.72
N LEU A 77 -19.39 -13.12 -1.07
CA LEU A 77 -19.17 -11.92 -0.25
C LEU A 77 -19.99 -11.95 1.05
N ARG A 78 -21.27 -12.37 0.99
CA ARG A 78 -22.10 -12.54 2.19
C ARG A 78 -21.50 -13.57 3.15
N GLN A 79 -21.01 -14.69 2.62
CA GLN A 79 -20.37 -15.71 3.45
C GLN A 79 -19.08 -15.20 4.12
N LEU A 80 -18.30 -14.38 3.39
CA LEU A 80 -17.11 -13.72 3.95
C LEU A 80 -17.47 -12.77 5.10
N GLN A 81 -18.51 -11.95 4.92
CA GLN A 81 -19.02 -11.06 5.96
C GLN A 81 -19.53 -11.84 7.17
N GLN A 82 -20.33 -12.89 6.94
CA GLN A 82 -20.85 -13.73 8.01
C GLN A 82 -19.73 -14.39 8.81
N THR A 83 -18.72 -14.93 8.14
CA THR A 83 -17.54 -15.54 8.79
C THR A 83 -16.80 -14.53 9.67
N ALA A 84 -16.69 -13.27 9.23
CA ALA A 84 -16.09 -12.21 10.04
C ALA A 84 -16.93 -11.88 11.28
N ILE A 85 -18.27 -11.80 11.15
CA ILE A 85 -19.20 -11.53 12.26
C ILE A 85 -19.19 -12.68 13.29
N GLU A 86 -19.11 -13.92 12.82
CA GLU A 86 -19.09 -15.13 13.65
C GLU A 86 -17.74 -15.42 14.29
N ASN A 87 -16.73 -14.55 14.10
CA ASN A 87 -15.34 -14.78 14.51
C ASN A 87 -14.76 -16.12 14.00
N GLY A 88 -15.16 -16.53 12.80
CA GLY A 88 -14.63 -17.71 12.12
C GLY A 88 -13.26 -17.47 11.50
N ASN A 89 -12.67 -18.51 10.91
CA ASN A 89 -11.39 -18.38 10.21
C ASN A 89 -11.56 -17.62 8.90
N LEU A 90 -11.24 -16.32 8.94
CA LEU A 90 -11.40 -15.42 7.80
C LEU A 90 -10.50 -15.78 6.62
N PHE A 91 -9.29 -16.28 6.88
CA PHE A 91 -8.34 -16.58 5.81
C PHE A 91 -8.82 -17.76 4.95
N THR A 92 -9.38 -18.80 5.57
CA THR A 92 -10.00 -19.92 4.84
C THR A 92 -11.12 -19.43 3.93
N GLN A 93 -12.00 -18.56 4.45
CA GLN A 93 -13.10 -18.01 3.67
C GLN A 93 -12.60 -17.08 2.55
N LEU A 94 -11.53 -16.32 2.78
CA LEU A 94 -10.90 -15.48 1.76
C LEU A 94 -10.38 -16.30 0.57
N LEU A 95 -9.80 -17.49 0.79
CA LEU A 95 -9.34 -18.36 -0.30
C LEU A 95 -10.50 -18.80 -1.21
N GLU A 96 -11.66 -19.09 -0.63
CA GLU A 96 -12.86 -19.44 -1.40
C GLU A 96 -13.45 -18.24 -2.12
N THR A 97 -13.59 -17.10 -1.42
CA THR A 97 -14.17 -15.88 -2.00
C THR A 97 -13.28 -15.30 -3.11
N ALA A 98 -11.95 -15.42 -3.02
CA ALA A 98 -11.00 -14.92 -4.04
C ALA A 98 -11.13 -15.62 -5.41
N LYS A 99 -11.75 -16.82 -5.48
CA LYS A 99 -12.00 -17.51 -6.76
C LYS A 99 -13.01 -16.76 -7.64
N VAL A 100 -13.93 -16.02 -7.02
CA VAL A 100 -15.07 -15.37 -7.69
C VAL A 100 -15.19 -13.87 -7.42
N CYS A 101 -14.44 -13.33 -6.45
CA CYS A 101 -14.47 -11.91 -6.10
C CYS A 101 -13.10 -11.25 -6.25
N SER A 102 -13.08 -10.02 -6.75
CA SER A 102 -11.85 -9.23 -6.84
C SER A 102 -11.40 -8.73 -5.46
N LEU A 103 -10.13 -8.31 -5.36
CA LEU A 103 -9.56 -7.72 -4.15
C LEU A 103 -10.44 -6.56 -3.63
N GLY A 104 -10.84 -5.65 -4.52
CA GLY A 104 -11.68 -4.51 -4.14
C GLY A 104 -13.05 -4.91 -3.60
N GLN A 105 -13.69 -5.94 -4.18
CA GLN A 105 -14.97 -6.45 -3.68
C GLN A 105 -14.83 -7.04 -2.28
N MET A 106 -13.78 -7.84 -2.04
CA MET A 106 -13.52 -8.44 -0.73
C MET A 106 -13.19 -7.38 0.34
N SER A 107 -12.31 -6.43 0.03
CA SER A 107 -11.96 -5.34 0.96
C SER A 107 -13.17 -4.49 1.32
N ALA A 108 -14.00 -4.12 0.33
CA ALA A 108 -15.22 -3.35 0.58
C ALA A 108 -16.21 -4.10 1.49
N ALA A 109 -16.45 -5.39 1.21
CA ALA A 109 -17.33 -6.22 2.04
C ALA A 109 -16.83 -6.34 3.48
N LEU A 110 -15.51 -6.45 3.69
CA LEU A 110 -14.92 -6.48 5.03
C LEU A 110 -14.96 -5.12 5.73
N TYR A 111 -14.91 -3.99 5.02
CA TYR A 111 -15.06 -2.67 5.63
C TYR A 111 -16.45 -2.44 6.22
N GLU A 112 -17.50 -3.06 5.65
CA GLU A 112 -18.87 -2.96 6.16
C GLU A 112 -19.04 -3.63 7.53
N VAL A 113 -18.25 -4.68 7.83
CA VAL A 113 -18.39 -5.47 9.06
C VAL A 113 -17.22 -5.31 10.05
N GLY A 114 -16.02 -5.04 9.56
CA GLY A 114 -14.79 -4.90 10.36
C GLY A 114 -14.34 -3.45 10.57
N GLY A 115 -15.01 -2.50 9.93
CA GLY A 115 -14.63 -1.09 9.94
C GLY A 115 -13.37 -0.79 9.12
N GLN A 116 -13.00 0.49 9.08
CA GLN A 116 -11.80 0.95 8.39
C GLN A 116 -10.76 1.40 9.40
N TYR A 117 -9.48 1.22 9.05
CA TYR A 117 -8.40 1.73 9.87
C TYR A 117 -8.53 3.26 10.03
N ARG A 118 -8.65 3.72 11.27
CA ARG A 118 -8.62 5.13 11.61
C ARG A 118 -7.18 5.54 11.90
N ARG A 119 -6.65 6.46 11.10
CA ARG A 119 -5.35 7.07 11.37
C ARG A 119 -5.40 7.78 12.72
N ASN A 120 -4.54 7.36 13.63
CA ASN A 120 -4.27 8.11 14.86
C ASN A 120 -3.16 9.10 14.54
N MET A 121 -3.46 10.40 14.63
CA MET A 121 -2.42 11.44 14.66
C MET A 121 -1.70 11.42 15.98
#